data_AF-A0A7R9CYG0-F1
#
_entry.id   AF-A0A7R9CYG0-F1
#
_cell.length_a   1.000
_cell.length_b   1.000
_cell.length_c   1.000
_cell.angle_alpha   90.00
_cell.angle_beta   90.00
_cell.angle_gamma   90.00
#
_symmetry.space_group_name_H-M   'P 1'
#
loop_
_entity.id
_entity.type
_entity.pdbx_description
1 polymer ?
#
loop_
_entity_poly.entity_id
_entity_poly.type
_entity_poly.pdbx_seq_one_letter_code
_entity_poly.pdbx_strand_id
1 'polypeptide(L)'
;MEYTAANLEQAVAQFYHTDAAMRAQAHRWLTAAQMSPEAWAFVWELLHSSQSPEVLFFAATTLHAKVVKCWGEIPADQYSSLKKHILQATVNYCMGPKIVVNKLCIAVSLSCLIVTIAAGIVW
;
A
#
# COMPACT_ATOMS: atom_id res chain seq x y z
N MET A 1 9.15 -9.99 -14.73
CA MET A 1 7.75 -10.30 -14.41
C MET A 1 7.05 -8.97 -14.19
N GLU A 2 5.93 -8.75 -14.86
CA GLU A 2 5.15 -7.50 -14.75
C GLU A 2 4.40 -7.44 -13.42
N TYR A 3 4.17 -6.24 -12.89
CA TYR A 3 3.47 -5.99 -11.63
C TYR A 3 1.94 -6.03 -11.81
N THR A 4 1.41 -7.20 -12.17
CA THR A 4 -0.04 -7.45 -12.22
C THR A 4 -0.53 -7.97 -10.86
N ALA A 5 -1.82 -7.75 -10.54
CA ALA A 5 -2.43 -8.26 -9.30
C ALA A 5 -2.18 -9.76 -9.10
N ALA A 6 -2.43 -10.58 -10.13
CA ALA A 6 -2.22 -12.03 -10.08
C ALA A 6 -0.75 -12.41 -9.79
N ASN A 7 0.22 -11.74 -10.41
CA ASN A 7 1.64 -12.00 -10.16
C ASN A 7 2.05 -11.61 -8.74
N LEU A 8 1.49 -10.51 -8.21
CA LEU A 8 1.74 -10.04 -6.85
C LEU A 8 1.12 -10.98 -5.82
N GLU A 9 -0.10 -11.46 -6.03
CA GLU A 9 -0.73 -12.49 -5.19
C GLU A 9 0.10 -13.77 -5.16
N GLN A 10 0.55 -14.24 -6.32
CA GLN A 10 1.40 -15.43 -6.40
C GLN A 10 2.74 -15.22 -5.67
N ALA A 11 3.37 -14.06 -5.85
CA ALA A 11 4.63 -13.75 -5.17
C ALA A 11 4.46 -13.63 -3.65
N VAL A 12 3.34 -13.08 -3.18
CA VAL A 12 2.98 -13.06 -1.75
C VAL A 12 2.79 -14.48 -1.24
N ALA A 13 2.03 -15.33 -1.95
CA ALA A 13 1.85 -16.73 -1.57
C ALA A 13 3.19 -17.49 -1.51
N GLN A 14 4.08 -17.27 -2.48
CA GLN A 14 5.44 -17.81 -2.47
C GLN A 14 6.20 -17.32 -1.23
N PHE A 15 6.15 -16.04 -0.89
CA PHE A 15 6.86 -15.53 0.28
C PHE A 15 6.41 -16.20 1.60
N TYR A 16 5.13 -16.56 1.74
CA TYR A 16 4.62 -17.17 2.97
C TYR A 16 4.69 -18.71 3.01
N HIS A 17 4.63 -19.41 1.87
CA HIS A 17 4.38 -20.86 1.83
C HIS A 17 5.49 -21.71 1.17
N THR A 18 6.68 -21.15 0.91
CA THR A 18 7.75 -21.85 0.17
C THR A 18 9.08 -21.94 0.94
N ASP A 19 10.02 -22.73 0.42
CA ASP A 19 11.38 -22.89 0.93
C ASP A 19 12.20 -21.58 0.97
N ALA A 20 13.21 -21.53 1.84
CA ALA A 20 13.97 -20.31 2.15
C ALA A 20 14.55 -19.59 0.91
N ALA A 21 15.01 -20.33 -0.11
CA ALA A 21 15.59 -19.76 -1.32
C ALA A 21 14.55 -19.03 -2.19
N MET A 22 13.39 -19.66 -2.42
CA MET A 22 12.29 -19.08 -3.18
C MET A 22 11.64 -17.92 -2.40
N ARG A 23 11.57 -18.02 -1.07
CA ARG A 23 11.12 -16.93 -0.20
C ARG A 23 11.99 -15.68 -0.36
N ALA A 24 13.31 -15.83 -0.39
CA ALA A 24 14.24 -14.71 -0.56
C ALA A 24 14.06 -14.03 -1.93
N GLN A 25 13.81 -14.82 -2.98
CA GLN A 25 13.54 -14.29 -4.31
C GLN A 25 12.21 -13.52 -4.36
N ALA A 26 11.14 -14.09 -3.81
CA ALA A 26 9.85 -13.43 -3.71
C ALA A 26 9.94 -12.11 -2.91
N HIS A 27 10.65 -12.14 -1.77
CA HIS A 27 10.85 -10.95 -0.95
C HIS A 27 11.55 -9.81 -1.71
N ARG A 28 12.63 -10.12 -2.45
CA ARG A 28 13.34 -9.13 -3.25
C ARG A 28 12.44 -8.53 -4.33
N TRP A 29 11.69 -9.37 -5.04
CA TRP A 29 10.80 -8.91 -6.11
C TRP A 29 9.64 -8.07 -5.57
N LEU A 30 9.00 -8.49 -4.48
CA LEU A 30 7.95 -7.74 -3.79
C LEU A 30 8.45 -6.39 -3.27
N THR A 31 9.68 -6.33 -2.73
CA THR A 31 10.28 -5.08 -2.26
C THR A 31 10.54 -4.11 -3.42
N ALA A 32 10.99 -4.63 -4.57
CA ALA A 32 11.12 -3.82 -5.78
C ALA A 32 9.75 -3.32 -6.28
N ALA A 33 8.73 -4.16 -6.26
CA ALA A 33 7.37 -3.78 -6.61
C ALA A 33 6.85 -2.66 -5.71
N GLN A 34 7.10 -2.71 -4.39
CA GLN A 34 6.67 -1.66 -3.45
C GLN A 34 7.23 -0.27 -3.75
N MET A 35 8.45 -0.21 -4.26
CA MET A 35 9.13 1.06 -4.57
C MET A 35 8.88 1.53 -6.00
N SER A 36 8.25 0.71 -6.83
CA SER A 36 7.98 1.01 -8.23
C SER A 36 6.89 2.08 -8.40
N PRO A 37 6.92 2.91 -9.45
CA PRO A 37 5.82 3.84 -9.77
C PRO A 37 4.46 3.13 -9.91
N GLU A 38 4.46 1.93 -10.48
CA GLU A 38 3.30 1.08 -10.73
C GLU A 38 2.54 0.72 -9.44
N ALA A 39 3.20 0.76 -8.29
CA ALA A 39 2.57 0.56 -6.99
C ALA A 39 1.44 1.53 -6.68
N TRP A 40 1.43 2.73 -7.26
CA TRP A 40 0.28 3.63 -7.12
C TRP A 40 -0.98 3.12 -7.80
N ALA A 41 -0.86 2.24 -8.78
CA ALA A 41 -1.98 1.66 -9.52
C ALA A 41 -2.39 0.31 -8.93
N PHE A 42 -1.48 -0.68 -8.91
CA PHE A 42 -1.83 -2.05 -8.53
C PHE A 42 -2.29 -2.18 -7.07
N VAL A 43 -1.89 -1.26 -6.18
CA VAL A 43 -2.22 -1.36 -4.76
C VAL A 43 -3.72 -1.31 -4.51
N TRP A 44 -4.47 -0.62 -5.36
CA TRP A 44 -5.93 -0.55 -5.28
C TRP A 44 -6.59 -1.84 -5.75
N GLU A 45 -6.00 -2.53 -6.73
CA GLU A 45 -6.48 -3.84 -7.19
C GLU A 45 -6.29 -4.93 -6.12
N LEU A 46 -5.20 -4.83 -5.35
CA LEU A 46 -4.92 -5.72 -4.22
C LEU A 46 -5.70 -5.35 -2.95
N LEU A 47 -6.20 -4.11 -2.85
CA LEU A 47 -7.12 -3.67 -1.79
C LEU A 47 -8.57 -3.99 -2.18
N HIS A 48 -8.85 -5.29 -2.42
CA HIS A 48 -10.21 -5.85 -2.46
C HIS A 48 -10.53 -6.76 -1.27
N SER A 49 -11.77 -6.73 -0.76
CA SER A 49 -12.17 -7.48 0.44
C SER A 49 -12.13 -9.00 0.29
N SER A 50 -12.08 -9.50 -0.95
CA SER A 50 -11.96 -10.92 -1.28
C SER A 50 -10.52 -11.46 -1.20
N GLN A 51 -9.53 -10.60 -0.99
CA GLN A 51 -8.12 -10.99 -0.98
C GLN A 51 -7.70 -11.66 0.33
N SER A 52 -6.64 -12.47 0.26
CA SER A 52 -6.09 -13.13 1.46
C SER A 52 -5.53 -12.09 2.45
N PRO A 53 -5.50 -12.39 3.77
CA PRO A 53 -4.92 -11.48 4.76
C PRO A 53 -3.47 -11.07 4.45
N GLU A 54 -2.68 -11.97 3.88
CA GLU A 54 -1.29 -11.74 3.47
C GLU A 54 -1.20 -10.74 2.32
N VAL A 55 -2.06 -10.88 1.31
CA VAL A 55 -2.14 -9.96 0.16
C VAL A 55 -2.60 -8.59 0.63
N LEU A 56 -3.63 -8.53 1.48
CA LEU A 56 -4.10 -7.28 2.08
C LEU A 56 -3.02 -6.59 2.91
N PHE A 57 -2.24 -7.36 3.67
CA PHE A 57 -1.10 -6.83 4.42
C PHE A 57 -0.03 -6.26 3.50
N PHE A 58 0.32 -6.97 2.43
CA PHE A 58 1.26 -6.48 1.42
C PHE A 58 0.74 -5.19 0.77
N ALA A 59 -0.52 -5.14 0.35
CA ALA A 59 -1.12 -3.96 -0.27
C ALA A 59 -1.13 -2.76 0.69
N ALA A 60 -1.57 -2.95 1.94
CA ALA A 60 -1.60 -1.89 2.95
C ALA A 60 -0.20 -1.36 3.29
N THR A 61 0.81 -2.24 3.42
CA THR A 61 2.20 -1.82 3.65
C THR A 61 2.80 -1.10 2.45
N THR A 62 2.44 -1.51 1.23
CA THR A 62 2.85 -0.86 -0.02
C THR A 62 2.28 0.56 -0.10
N LEU A 63 0.96 0.72 0.11
CA LEU A 63 0.30 2.03 0.09
C LEU A 63 0.90 2.96 1.14
N HIS A 64 1.11 2.45 2.37
CA HIS A 64 1.77 3.21 3.42
C HIS A 64 3.17 3.68 3.00
N ALA A 65 4.00 2.78 2.47
CA ALA A 65 5.36 3.13 2.03
C ALA A 65 5.33 4.19 0.91
N LYS A 66 4.43 4.04 -0.06
CA LYS A 66 4.27 5.00 -1.17
C LYS A 66 3.85 6.37 -0.67
N VAL A 67 2.87 6.45 0.24
CA VAL A 67 2.42 7.70 0.85
C VAL A 67 3.53 8.39 1.65
N VAL A 68 4.31 7.63 2.42
CA VAL A 68 5.36 8.19 3.29
C VAL A 68 6.61 8.60 2.50
N LYS A 69 7.02 7.80 1.52
CA LYS A 69 8.34 7.93 0.87
C LYS A 69 8.28 8.51 -0.54
N CYS A 70 7.17 8.33 -1.23
CA CYS A 70 7.02 8.59 -2.67
C CYS A 70 5.94 9.62 -2.97
N TRP A 71 5.51 10.43 -1.98
CA TRP A 71 4.44 11.41 -2.17
C TRP A 71 4.72 12.38 -3.32
N GLY A 72 5.99 12.75 -3.53
CA GLY A 72 6.43 13.64 -4.62
C GLY A 72 6.29 13.06 -6.02
N GLU A 73 5.96 11.77 -6.18
CA GLU A 73 5.62 11.19 -7.49
C GLU A 73 4.22 11.58 -7.97
N ILE A 74 3.36 12.07 -7.05
CA ILE A 74 1.99 12.44 -7.35
C ILE A 74 1.90 13.94 -7.68
N PRO A 75 1.25 14.33 -8.78
CA PRO A 75 0.99 15.73 -9.08
C PRO A 75 0.13 16.41 -8.00
N ALA A 76 0.42 17.68 -7.69
CA ALA A 76 -0.19 18.38 -6.56
C ALA A 76 -1.72 18.57 -6.69
N ASP A 77 -2.22 18.65 -7.93
CA ASP A 77 -3.64 18.68 -8.27
C ASP A 77 -4.37 17.37 -7.90
N GLN A 78 -3.65 16.26 -7.80
CA GLN A 78 -4.21 14.94 -7.48
C GLN A 78 -4.20 14.61 -5.98
N TYR A 79 -3.51 15.39 -5.15
CA TYR A 79 -3.40 15.13 -3.70
C TYR A 79 -4.74 15.00 -2.99
N SER A 80 -5.71 15.84 -3.35
CA SER A 80 -7.04 15.81 -2.74
C SER A 80 -7.83 14.56 -3.12
N SER A 81 -7.69 14.09 -4.37
CA SER A 81 -8.31 12.85 -4.84
C SER A 81 -7.69 11.64 -4.15
N LEU A 82 -6.35 11.59 -4.10
CA LEU A 82 -5.62 10.52 -3.44
C LEU A 82 -6.00 10.38 -1.96
N LYS A 83 -6.11 11.49 -1.22
CA LYS A 83 -6.57 11.48 0.18
C LYS A 83 -7.97 10.88 0.33
N LYS A 84 -8.90 11.25 -0.55
CA LYS A 84 -10.26 10.69 -0.54
C LYS A 84 -10.24 9.18 -0.80
N HIS A 85 -9.44 8.71 -1.76
CA HIS A 85 -9.29 7.28 -2.02
C HIS A 85 -8.69 6.51 -0.83
N ILE A 86 -7.64 7.05 -0.18
CA ILE A 86 -7.04 6.44 1.02
C ILE A 86 -8.06 6.38 2.17
N LEU A 87 -8.83 7.46 2.38
CA LEU A 87 -9.87 7.51 3.41
C LEU A 87 -10.96 6.48 3.13
N GLN A 88 -11.44 6.41 1.89
CA GLN A 88 -12.46 5.45 1.48
C GLN A 88 -11.98 4.01 1.62
N ALA A 89 -10.73 3.71 1.25
CA ALA A 89 -10.12 2.42 1.49
C ALA A 89 -10.09 2.10 2.99
N THR A 90 -9.65 3.04 3.83
CA THR A 90 -9.63 2.87 5.30
C THR A 90 -11.02 2.58 5.87
N VAL A 91 -12.06 3.28 5.39
CA VAL A 91 -13.45 3.04 5.78
C VAL A 91 -13.93 1.67 5.31
N ASN A 92 -13.64 1.27 4.07
CA ASN A 92 -14.05 -0.04 3.55
C ASN A 92 -13.40 -1.20 4.32
N TYR A 93 -12.19 -0.98 4.82
CA TYR A 93 -11.44 -1.97 5.58
C TYR A 93 -11.61 -1.89 7.08
N CYS A 94 -12.36 -0.91 7.63
CA CYS A 94 -12.51 -0.73 9.08
C CYS A 94 -13.19 -1.92 9.78
N MET A 95 -13.93 -2.74 9.02
CA MET A 95 -14.54 -4.00 9.47
C MET A 95 -13.71 -5.26 9.12
N GLY A 96 -12.55 -5.09 8.47
CA GLY A 96 -11.64 -6.17 8.10
C GLY A 96 -10.70 -6.60 9.24
N PRO A 97 -9.71 -7.46 8.96
CA PRO A 97 -8.77 -7.92 9.98
C PRO A 97 -8.05 -6.76 10.67
N LYS A 98 -8.06 -6.72 12.01
CA LYS A 98 -7.54 -5.60 12.83
C LYS A 98 -6.11 -5.18 12.47
N ILE A 99 -5.27 -6.10 12.00
CA ILE A 99 -3.89 -5.81 11.57
C ILE A 99 -3.83 -4.95 10.30
N VAL A 100 -4.79 -5.12 9.38
CA VAL A 100 -4.93 -4.34 8.15
C VAL A 100 -5.44 -2.93 8.51
N VAL A 101 -6.46 -2.86 9.38
CA VAL A 101 -7.00 -1.59 9.90
C VAL A 101 -5.93 -0.75 10.56
N ASN A 102 -5.10 -1.34 11.43
CA ASN A 102 -4.06 -0.59 12.14
C ASN A 102 -3.03 0.04 11.19
N LYS A 103 -2.66 -0.66 10.11
CA LYS A 103 -1.72 -0.12 9.11
C LYS A 103 -2.34 0.96 8.25
N LEU A 104 -3.61 0.82 7.86
CA LEU A 104 -4.33 1.85 7.12
C LEU A 104 -4.54 3.11 7.98
N CYS A 105 -4.86 2.98 9.27
CA CYS A 105 -4.96 4.10 10.21
C CYS A 105 -3.64 4.88 10.34
N ILE A 106 -2.49 4.19 10.37
CA ILE A 106 -1.17 4.84 10.39
C ILE A 106 -0.93 5.59 9.07
N ALA A 107 -1.26 4.98 7.92
CA ALA A 107 -1.11 5.63 6.61
C ALA A 107 -1.97 6.90 6.47
N VAL A 108 -3.23 6.87 6.95
CA VAL A 108 -4.10 8.05 6.99
C VAL A 108 -3.50 9.14 7.88
N SER A 109 -3.06 8.78 9.08
CA SER A 109 -2.49 9.74 10.05
C SER A 109 -1.26 10.45 9.48
N LEU A 110 -0.37 9.71 8.81
CA LEU A 110 0.81 10.27 8.14
C LEU A 110 0.44 11.14 6.94
N SER A 111 -0.50 10.70 6.10
CA SER A 111 -0.96 11.49 4.95
C SER A 111 -1.57 12.84 5.38
N CYS A 112 -2.26 12.87 6.51
CA CYS A 112 -2.83 14.08 7.09
C CYS A 112 -1.73 15.03 7.60
N LEU A 113 -0.74 14.49 8.31
CA LEU A 113 0.37 15.27 8.85
C LEU A 113 1.20 15.95 7.75
N ILE A 114 1.54 15.22 6.68
CA ILE A 114 2.32 15.75 5.55
C ILE A 114 1.61 16.93 4.89
N VAL A 115 0.28 16.86 4.78
CA VAL A 115 -0.55 17.90 4.17
C VAL A 115 -0.60 19.15 5.04
N THR A 116 -0.69 19.01 6.36
CA THR A 116 -0.71 20.14 7.29
C THR A 116 0.63 20.89 7.29
N ILE A 117 1.75 20.15 7.21
CA ILE A 117 3.10 20.73 7.09
C ILE A 117 3.25 21.43 5.73
N ALA A 118 2.80 20.80 4.64
CA ALA A 118 2.85 21.39 3.30
C ALA A 118 1.92 22.61 3.12
N ALA A 119 0.85 22.70 3.91
CA ALA A 119 -0.05 23.85 3.92
C ALA A 119 0.45 25.04 4.77
N GLY A 120 1.63 24.94 5.40
CA GLY A 120 2.23 26.04 6.16
C GLY A 120 1.47 26.42 7.43
N ILE A 121 0.64 25.52 7.98
CA ILE A 121 -0.12 25.75 9.22
C ILE A 121 0.60 25.05 10.38
N VAL A 122 1.74 25.59 10.83
CA VAL A 122 2.21 25.54 12.24
C VAL A 122 3.15 26.74 12.44
N TRP A 123 2.80 27.62 13.40
CA TRP A 123 3.72 28.52 14.10
C TRP A 123 4.52 27.73 15.14
#